data_AF-A0A2V8G8H1-F1
#
_entry.id   AF-A0A2V8G8H1-F1
#
_cell.length_a   1.000
_cell.length_b   1.000
_cell.length_c   1.000
_cell.angle_alpha   90.00
_cell.angle_beta   90.00
_cell.angle_gamma   90.00
#
_symmetry.space_group_name_H-M   'P 1'
#
loop_
_entity.id
_entity.type
_entity.pdbx_description
1 polymer ?
#
loop_
_entity_poly.entity_id
_entity_poly.type
_entity_poly.pdbx_seq_one_letter_code
_entity_poly.pdbx_strand_id
1 'polypeptide(L)'
;MYRDGQGRVRREEDNWEGHSGISIVDPVANVGYSLDPSSHIAWKTLTPEGAELKQKLENAARELEAKARAREGGAGANAGDVETRRKEEMERARMARAGGVPGALERREALDRNRKEEKLPPQTIEGVRAEGIRVTTTIAAGAIGNDLPIVIVSEEWRSPNLQVLLMTRHTDPRTGESSYKLTGIVRAEPDHSLFEVPPGYTLRDSGIRREEARKRE
;
A
#
# COMPACT_ATOMS: atom_id res chain seq x y z
N MET A 1 -10.59 -6.97 10.79
CA MET A 1 -10.60 -6.24 9.50
C MET A 1 -11.93 -6.54 8.83
N TYR A 2 -12.59 -5.52 8.30
CA TYR A 2 -13.91 -5.61 7.67
C TYR A 2 -13.84 -5.06 6.25
N ARG A 3 -14.61 -5.66 5.34
CA ARG A 3 -14.75 -5.21 3.96
C ARG A 3 -16.17 -5.47 3.48
N ASP A 4 -16.74 -4.50 2.77
CA ASP A 4 -18.09 -4.60 2.21
C ASP A 4 -18.10 -4.76 0.68
N GLY A 5 -19.29 -4.90 0.10
CA GLY A 5 -19.49 -5.07 -1.34
C GLY A 5 -19.14 -3.84 -2.18
N GLN A 6 -19.07 -2.63 -1.59
CA GLN A 6 -18.63 -1.40 -2.25
C GLN A 6 -17.10 -1.23 -2.23
N GLY A 7 -16.39 -2.16 -1.58
CA GLY A 7 -14.94 -2.14 -1.46
C GLY A 7 -14.44 -1.23 -0.34
N ARG A 8 -15.31 -0.73 0.54
CA ARG A 8 -14.88 -0.01 1.74
C ARG A 8 -14.22 -0.98 2.70
N VAL A 9 -13.17 -0.51 3.36
CA VAL A 9 -12.38 -1.33 4.28
C VAL A 9 -12.25 -0.61 5.60
N ARG A 10 -12.42 -1.36 6.70
CA ARG A 10 -12.12 -0.92 8.06
C ARG A 10 -11.06 -1.83 8.67
N ARG A 11 -10.00 -1.24 9.21
CA ARG A 11 -8.97 -1.96 9.97
C ARG A 11 -8.80 -1.31 11.32
N GLU A 12 -8.86 -2.15 12.35
CA GLU A 12 -8.61 -1.78 13.74
C GLU A 12 -7.30 -2.46 14.12
N GLU A 13 -6.38 -1.67 14.66
CA GLU A 13 -5.05 -2.12 15.05
C GLU A 13 -4.78 -1.63 16.46
N ASP A 14 -4.40 -2.54 17.35
CA ASP A 14 -3.83 -2.18 18.63
C ASP A 14 -2.31 -2.20 18.48
N ASN A 15 -1.66 -1.10 18.84
CA ASN A 15 -0.21 -1.07 18.90
C ASN A 15 0.29 -1.62 20.25
N TRP A 16 1.58 -1.95 20.31
CA TRP A 16 2.23 -2.49 21.51
C TRP A 16 2.26 -1.50 22.70
N GLU A 17 2.00 -0.21 22.44
CA GLU A 17 1.89 0.85 23.45
C GLU A 17 0.45 0.97 24.01
N GLY A 18 -0.49 0.16 23.52
CA GLY A 18 -1.90 0.17 23.95
C GLY A 18 -2.76 1.25 23.27
N HIS A 19 -2.24 1.93 22.25
CA HIS A 19 -3.03 2.80 21.39
C HIS A 19 -3.75 1.97 20.33
N SER A 20 -5.08 2.01 20.36
CA SER A 20 -5.92 1.51 19.28
C SER A 20 -6.00 2.56 18.17
N GLY A 21 -5.82 2.17 16.92
CA GLY A 21 -6.03 3.00 15.74
C GLY A 21 -7.07 2.37 14.84
N ILE A 22 -7.97 3.18 14.29
CA ILE A 22 -8.98 2.72 13.34
C ILE A 22 -8.73 3.44 12.01
N SER A 23 -8.59 2.66 10.95
CA SER A 23 -8.51 3.18 9.57
C SER A 23 -9.72 2.74 8.77
N ILE A 24 -10.31 3.67 8.04
CA ILE A 24 -11.42 3.45 7.13
C ILE A 24 -11.02 3.98 5.76
N VAL A 25 -11.22 3.19 4.73
CA VAL A 25 -10.98 3.61 3.34
C VAL A 25 -12.27 3.43 2.56
N ASP A 26 -12.72 4.50 1.92
CA ASP A 26 -13.89 4.52 1.03
C ASP A 26 -13.45 4.86 -0.41
N PRO A 27 -13.37 3.87 -1.31
CA PRO A 27 -13.01 4.10 -2.71
C PRO A 27 -14.11 4.81 -3.49
N VAL A 28 -15.38 4.68 -3.10
CA VAL A 28 -16.51 5.33 -3.80
C VAL A 28 -16.48 6.84 -3.57
N ALA A 29 -16.24 7.24 -2.32
CA ALA A 29 -16.11 8.65 -1.95
C ALA A 29 -14.68 9.20 -2.14
N ASN A 30 -13.71 8.37 -2.52
CA ASN A 30 -12.30 8.73 -2.71
C ASN A 30 -11.64 9.35 -1.45
N VAL A 31 -12.05 8.88 -0.27
CA VAL A 31 -11.59 9.41 1.02
C VAL A 31 -11.12 8.28 1.93
N GLY A 32 -10.15 8.61 2.78
CA GLY A 32 -9.76 7.80 3.91
C GLY A 32 -10.02 8.54 5.21
N TYR A 33 -10.23 7.78 6.28
CA TYR A 33 -10.29 8.29 7.64
C TYR A 33 -9.30 7.52 8.51
N SER A 34 -8.52 8.26 9.29
CA SER A 34 -7.73 7.72 10.40
C SER A 34 -8.32 8.26 11.69
N LEU A 35 -8.77 7.37 12.57
CA LEU A 35 -9.45 7.69 13.80
C LEU A 35 -8.58 7.26 14.96
N ASP A 36 -8.41 8.17 15.91
CA ASP A 36 -7.81 7.90 17.21
C ASP A 36 -8.94 7.84 18.26
N PRO A 37 -9.27 6.65 18.78
CA PRO A 37 -10.27 6.46 19.84
C PRO A 37 -9.94 7.19 21.13
N SER A 38 -8.66 7.40 21.45
CA SER A 38 -8.27 8.02 22.72
C SER A 38 -8.49 9.53 22.71
N SER A 39 -8.21 10.20 21.59
CA SER A 39 -8.42 11.64 21.43
C SER A 39 -9.78 12.00 20.81
N HIS A 40 -10.53 11.02 20.30
CA HIS A 40 -11.73 11.22 19.48
C HIS A 40 -11.49 12.20 18.32
N ILE A 41 -10.32 12.10 17.67
CA ILE A 41 -9.99 12.89 16.48
C ILE A 41 -10.02 11.97 15.26
N ALA A 42 -10.70 12.41 14.20
CA ALA A 42 -10.74 11.73 12.92
C ALA A 42 -10.04 12.60 11.88
N TRP A 43 -8.98 12.10 11.26
CA TRP A 43 -8.31 12.76 10.15
C TRP A 43 -8.85 12.25 8.83
N LYS A 44 -9.40 13.14 8.03
CA LYS A 44 -9.83 12.87 6.66
C LYS A 44 -8.66 13.06 5.70
N THR A 45 -8.39 12.05 4.89
CA THR A 45 -7.41 12.07 3.79
C THR A 45 -8.14 11.85 2.46
N LEU A 46 -7.55 12.29 1.36
CA LEU A 46 -7.93 11.81 0.03
C LEU A 46 -7.20 10.50 -0.25
N THR A 47 -7.87 9.57 -0.93
CA THR A 47 -7.18 8.43 -1.54
C THR A 47 -6.23 8.91 -2.65
N PRO A 48 -5.26 8.10 -3.09
CA PRO A 48 -4.42 8.46 -4.24
C PRO A 48 -5.25 8.86 -5.47
N GLU A 49 -6.30 8.10 -5.78
CA GLU A 49 -7.24 8.39 -6.87
C GLU A 49 -7.98 9.72 -6.66
N GLY A 50 -8.47 9.98 -5.44
CA GLY A 50 -9.10 11.25 -5.08
C GLY A 50 -8.17 12.45 -5.20
N ALA A 51 -6.90 12.29 -4.81
CA ALA A 51 -5.89 13.33 -4.92
C ALA A 51 -5.56 13.64 -6.38
N GLU A 52 -5.44 12.61 -7.24
CA GLU A 52 -5.26 12.79 -8.67
C GLU A 52 -6.46 13.49 -9.32
N LEU A 53 -7.68 13.12 -8.95
CA LEU A 53 -8.90 13.74 -9.45
C LEU A 53 -8.97 15.22 -9.07
N LYS A 54 -8.67 15.53 -7.80
CA LYS A 54 -8.59 16.92 -7.32
C LYS A 54 -7.57 17.73 -8.11
N GLN A 55 -6.37 17.18 -8.34
CA GLN A 55 -5.33 17.85 -9.11
C GLN A 55 -5.75 18.08 -10.57
N LYS A 56 -6.38 17.10 -11.22
CA LYS A 56 -6.91 17.25 -12.59
C LYS A 56 -7.97 18.35 -12.66
N LEU A 57 -8.86 18.43 -11.67
CA LEU A 57 -9.88 19.46 -11.60
C LEU A 57 -9.28 20.85 -11.41
N GLU A 58 -8.30 20.99 -10.50
CA GLU A 58 -7.59 22.26 -10.29
C GLU A 58 -6.85 22.72 -11.56
N ASN A 59 -6.20 21.80 -12.26
CA ASN A 59 -5.53 22.11 -13.53
C ASN A 59 -6.53 22.52 -14.62
N ALA A 60 -7.65 21.80 -14.75
CA ALA A 60 -8.70 22.14 -15.71
C ALA A 60 -9.32 23.52 -15.42
N ALA A 61 -9.55 23.85 -14.14
CA ALA A 61 -10.02 25.17 -13.73
C ALA A 61 -9.02 26.27 -14.12
N ARG A 62 -7.73 26.07 -13.85
CA ARG A 62 -6.66 27.01 -14.26
C ARG A 62 -6.58 27.17 -15.78
N GLU A 63 -6.73 26.09 -16.54
CA GLU A 63 -6.76 26.16 -18.00
C GLU A 63 -7.98 26.96 -18.52
N LEU A 64 -9.15 26.75 -17.91
CA LEU A 64 -10.35 27.49 -18.26
C LEU A 64 -10.20 28.98 -17.95
N GLU A 65 -9.67 29.33 -16.78
CA GLU A 65 -9.36 30.70 -16.40
C GLU A 65 -8.31 31.33 -17.34
N ALA A 66 -7.25 30.60 -17.69
CA ALA A 66 -6.24 31.06 -18.64
C ALA A 66 -6.82 31.28 -20.05
N LYS A 67 -7.70 30.38 -20.51
CA LYS A 67 -8.42 30.52 -21.79
C LYS A 67 -9.41 31.69 -21.77
N ALA A 68 -10.08 31.94 -20.66
CA ALA A 68 -10.96 33.09 -20.48
C ALA A 68 -10.16 34.41 -20.52
N ARG A 69 -9.04 34.47 -19.77
CA ARG A 69 -8.13 35.63 -19.79
C ARG A 69 -7.50 35.86 -21.17
N ALA A 70 -7.15 34.81 -21.90
CA ALA A 70 -6.62 34.91 -23.26
C ALA A 70 -7.67 35.34 -24.30
N ARG A 71 -8.97 35.14 -24.02
CA ARG A 71 -10.06 35.68 -24.83
C ARG A 71 -10.33 37.15 -24.54
N GLU A 72 -10.06 37.63 -23.33
CA GLU A 72 -10.26 39.03 -22.92
C GLU A 72 -9.03 39.93 -23.14
N GLY A 73 -7.82 39.38 -23.13
CA GLY A 73 -6.57 40.09 -23.39
C GLY A 73 -5.95 39.70 -24.73
N GLY A 74 -5.98 40.62 -25.69
CA GLY A 74 -5.24 40.47 -26.94
C GLY A 74 -3.71 40.51 -26.74
N ALA A 75 -3.05 39.48 -27.29
CA ALA A 75 -1.63 39.36 -27.63
C ALA A 75 -0.57 39.11 -26.53
N GLY A 76 0.19 38.03 -26.73
CA GLY A 76 1.65 38.00 -26.58
C GLY A 76 2.22 37.15 -25.44
N ALA A 77 2.57 35.89 -25.70
CA ALA A 77 3.57 35.17 -24.91
C ALA A 77 4.51 34.39 -25.82
N ASN A 78 5.80 34.75 -25.81
CA ASN A 78 6.85 34.17 -26.62
C ASN A 78 7.02 32.67 -26.32
N ALA A 79 6.89 31.84 -27.36
CA ALA A 79 6.95 30.38 -27.32
C ALA A 79 8.36 29.78 -27.11
N GLY A 80 9.39 30.61 -26.88
CA GLY A 80 10.80 30.18 -26.86
C GLY A 80 11.30 29.60 -25.53
N ASP A 81 10.76 30.02 -24.39
CA ASP A 81 11.35 29.71 -23.05
C ASP A 81 10.78 28.44 -22.38
N VAL A 82 9.69 27.87 -22.91
CA VAL A 82 9.02 26.70 -22.31
C VAL A 82 9.69 25.39 -22.72
N GLU A 83 10.26 25.34 -23.93
CA GLU A 83 10.85 24.11 -24.46
C GLU A 83 12.26 23.84 -23.92
N THR A 84 13.02 24.89 -23.63
CA THR A 84 14.35 24.81 -22.99
C THR A 84 14.24 24.32 -21.55
N ARG A 85 13.33 24.87 -20.75
CA ARG A 85 13.10 24.41 -19.36
C ARG A 85 12.63 22.96 -19.27
N ARG A 86 11.78 22.52 -20.21
CA ARG A 86 11.27 21.14 -20.26
C ARG A 86 12.36 20.13 -20.64
N LYS A 87 13.34 20.52 -21.46
CA LYS A 87 14.51 19.69 -21.79
C LYS A 87 15.46 19.57 -20.60
N GLU A 88 15.68 20.65 -19.86
CA GLU A 88 16.53 20.66 -18.66
C GLU A 88 15.93 19.85 -17.49
N GLU A 89 14.62 19.90 -17.27
CA GLU A 89 13.94 19.06 -16.28
C GLU A 89 13.97 17.57 -16.65
N MET A 90 13.81 17.23 -17.93
CA MET A 90 13.89 15.83 -18.39
C MET A 90 15.29 15.24 -18.23
N GLU A 91 16.34 16.03 -18.48
CA GLU A 91 17.74 15.64 -18.25
C GLU A 91 18.01 15.42 -16.75
N ARG A 92 17.55 16.33 -15.88
CA ARG A 92 17.68 16.18 -14.41
C ARG A 92 16.92 14.95 -13.89
N ALA A 93 15.73 14.68 -14.43
CA ALA A 93 14.94 13.49 -14.07
C ALA A 93 15.59 12.17 -14.55
N ARG A 94 16.32 12.20 -15.68
CA ARG A 94 17.11 11.06 -16.17
C ARG A 94 18.33 10.79 -15.29
N MET A 95 19.05 11.82 -14.86
CA MET A 95 20.21 11.66 -13.97
C MET A 95 19.84 11.15 -12.57
N ALA A 96 18.66 11.51 -12.05
CA ALA A 96 18.20 11.05 -10.73
C ALA A 96 17.80 9.55 -10.71
N ARG A 97 17.44 8.94 -11.85
CA ARG A 97 17.07 7.52 -11.95
C ARG A 97 18.25 6.55 -12.07
N ALA A 98 19.47 7.05 -12.26
CA ALA A 98 20.66 6.24 -12.45
C ALA A 98 21.36 5.82 -11.12
N GLY A 99 20.90 6.31 -9.97
CA GLY A 99 21.49 6.05 -8.64
C GLY A 99 21.08 4.73 -7.98
N GLY A 100 21.11 3.61 -8.71
CA GLY A 100 20.86 2.28 -8.14
C GLY A 100 22.09 1.73 -7.43
N VAL A 101 21.94 1.29 -6.17
CA VAL A 101 23.02 0.69 -5.37
C VAL A 101 23.52 -0.61 -6.02
N PRO A 102 24.81 -0.74 -6.39
CA PRO A 102 25.35 -1.97 -6.95
C PRO A 102 25.27 -3.12 -5.91
N GLY A 103 24.83 -4.32 -6.33
CA GLY A 103 24.85 -5.53 -5.49
C GLY A 103 23.56 -5.89 -4.74
N ALA A 104 22.47 -5.14 -4.92
CA ALA A 104 21.15 -5.52 -4.38
C ALA A 104 20.43 -6.59 -5.23
N LEU A 105 20.66 -6.61 -6.56
CA LEU A 105 20.12 -7.63 -7.46
C LEU A 105 20.85 -8.99 -7.32
N GLU A 106 22.18 -9.00 -7.21
CA GLU A 106 22.97 -10.24 -7.20
C GLU A 106 22.68 -11.14 -5.99
N ARG A 107 22.37 -10.56 -4.81
CA ARG A 107 21.93 -11.33 -3.63
C ARG A 107 20.54 -11.94 -3.80
N ARG A 108 19.67 -11.31 -4.60
CA ARG A 108 18.32 -11.82 -4.90
C ARG A 108 18.38 -12.95 -5.93
N GLU A 109 19.26 -12.83 -6.92
CA GLU A 109 19.50 -13.87 -7.94
C GLU A 109 20.16 -15.14 -7.39
N ALA A 110 21.04 -15.02 -6.38
CA ALA A 110 21.68 -16.19 -5.77
C ALA A 110 20.72 -17.07 -4.95
N LEU A 111 19.67 -16.48 -4.35
CA LEU A 111 18.61 -17.21 -3.65
C LEU A 111 17.62 -17.87 -4.62
N ASP A 112 17.42 -17.27 -5.80
CA ASP A 112 16.44 -17.75 -6.79
C ASP A 112 16.87 -19.06 -7.48
N ARG A 113 18.18 -19.35 -7.60
CA ARG A 113 18.67 -20.59 -8.25
C ARG A 113 18.37 -21.88 -7.47
N ASN A 114 18.18 -21.80 -6.15
CA ASN A 114 17.88 -22.95 -5.28
C ASN A 114 16.46 -22.90 -4.71
N ARG A 115 15.57 -22.14 -5.38
CA ARG A 115 14.18 -21.98 -4.98
C ARG A 115 13.30 -22.96 -5.75
N LYS A 116 12.62 -23.87 -5.05
CA LYS A 116 11.64 -24.79 -5.60
C LYS A 116 10.24 -24.37 -5.18
N GLU A 117 9.33 -24.25 -6.13
CA GLU A 117 7.93 -23.95 -5.88
C GLU A 117 7.07 -25.20 -6.15
N GLU A 118 6.14 -25.50 -5.26
CA GLU A 118 5.24 -26.64 -5.33
C GLU A 118 3.81 -26.18 -5.01
N LYS A 119 2.84 -26.62 -5.83
CA LYS A 119 1.42 -26.42 -5.51
C LYS A 119 1.00 -27.45 -4.46
N LEU A 120 0.41 -26.98 -3.38
CA LEU A 120 -0.14 -27.85 -2.34
C LEU A 120 -1.60 -28.21 -2.67
N PRO A 121 -2.11 -29.33 -2.14
CA PRO A 121 -3.52 -29.64 -2.20
C PRO A 121 -4.36 -28.49 -1.62
N PRO A 122 -5.49 -28.14 -2.24
CA PRO A 122 -6.41 -27.18 -1.66
C PRO A 122 -6.89 -27.64 -0.27
N GLN A 123 -7.04 -26.71 0.65
CA GLN A 123 -7.56 -26.97 1.99
C GLN A 123 -8.65 -25.98 2.40
N THR A 124 -9.44 -26.35 3.40
CA THR A 124 -10.46 -25.47 3.97
C THR A 124 -9.94 -24.85 5.26
N ILE A 125 -9.93 -23.52 5.32
CA ILE A 125 -9.46 -22.74 6.47
C ILE A 125 -10.62 -21.83 6.91
N GLU A 126 -11.08 -21.98 8.16
CA GLU A 126 -12.24 -21.22 8.69
C GLU A 126 -13.49 -21.32 7.78
N GLY A 127 -13.74 -22.49 7.20
CA GLY A 127 -14.85 -22.71 6.27
C GLY A 127 -14.65 -22.12 4.86
N VAL A 128 -13.48 -21.53 4.58
CA VAL A 128 -13.14 -20.96 3.27
C VAL A 128 -12.16 -21.88 2.53
N ARG A 129 -12.47 -22.22 1.29
CA ARG A 129 -11.54 -22.94 0.40
C ARG A 129 -10.34 -22.06 0.06
N ALA A 130 -9.15 -22.62 0.23
CA ALA A 130 -7.87 -21.98 -0.04
C ALA A 130 -6.96 -22.89 -0.86
N GLU A 131 -6.17 -22.29 -1.73
CA GLU A 131 -5.15 -22.95 -2.54
C GLU A 131 -3.78 -22.63 -1.94
N GLY A 132 -2.97 -23.67 -1.77
CA GLY A 132 -1.67 -23.56 -1.13
C GLY A 132 -0.52 -23.58 -2.14
N ILE A 133 0.52 -22.80 -1.87
CA ILE A 133 1.81 -22.87 -2.55
C ILE A 133 2.89 -23.04 -1.47
N ARG A 134 3.84 -23.92 -1.73
CA ARG A 134 5.05 -24.10 -0.93
C ARG A 134 6.25 -23.65 -1.74
N VAL A 135 7.08 -22.82 -1.13
CA VAL A 135 8.38 -22.41 -1.63
C VAL A 135 9.44 -22.97 -0.70
N THR A 136 10.33 -23.78 -1.25
CA THR A 136 11.48 -24.34 -0.54
C THR A 136 12.75 -23.71 -1.08
N THR A 137 13.56 -23.11 -0.21
CA THR A 137 14.84 -22.50 -0.56
C THR A 137 15.96 -23.24 0.16
N THR A 138 16.91 -23.77 -0.60
CA THR A 138 18.06 -24.49 -0.02
C THR A 138 19.33 -23.66 -0.10
N ILE A 139 19.91 -23.36 1.05
CA ILE A 139 21.25 -22.78 1.17
C ILE A 139 22.23 -23.96 1.26
N ALA A 140 23.12 -24.11 0.27
CA ALA A 140 24.08 -25.20 0.23
C ALA A 140 25.04 -25.18 1.43
N ALA A 141 25.63 -26.33 1.75
CA ALA A 141 26.71 -26.40 2.75
C ALA A 141 27.86 -25.45 2.35
N GLY A 142 28.44 -24.77 3.35
CA GLY A 142 29.53 -23.82 3.21
C GLY A 142 29.14 -22.45 2.68
N ALA A 143 27.94 -22.26 2.11
CA ALA A 143 27.56 -21.02 1.42
C ALA A 143 27.51 -19.80 2.35
N ILE A 144 27.14 -20.00 3.62
CA ILE A 144 27.13 -18.94 4.64
C ILE A 144 27.93 -19.35 5.89
N GLY A 145 28.92 -20.24 5.72
CA GLY A 145 29.67 -20.81 6.85
C GLY A 145 28.89 -21.89 7.64
N ASN A 146 27.87 -22.49 7.02
CA ASN A 146 27.09 -23.60 7.54
C ASN A 146 27.71 -24.94 7.17
N ASP A 147 27.86 -25.88 8.11
CA ASP A 147 28.44 -27.21 7.81
C ASP A 147 27.49 -28.13 7.02
N LEU A 148 26.17 -27.95 7.20
CA LEU A 148 25.12 -28.72 6.53
C LEU A 148 24.20 -27.79 5.72
N PRO A 149 23.58 -28.27 4.62
CA PRO A 149 22.61 -27.47 3.87
C PRO A 149 21.44 -27.02 4.75
N ILE A 150 21.00 -25.77 4.58
CA ILE A 150 19.86 -25.20 5.31
C ILE A 150 18.66 -25.16 4.38
N VAL A 151 17.59 -25.82 4.78
CA VAL A 151 16.33 -25.87 4.03
C VAL A 151 15.33 -24.95 4.71
N ILE A 152 14.90 -23.92 3.98
CA ILE A 152 13.91 -22.95 4.41
C ILE A 152 12.62 -23.28 3.68
N VAL A 153 11.50 -23.37 4.41
CA VAL A 153 10.19 -23.69 3.83
C VAL A 153 9.22 -22.57 4.14
N SER A 154 8.61 -22.00 3.11
CA SER A 154 7.52 -21.02 3.19
C SER A 154 6.28 -21.60 2.53
N GLU A 155 5.16 -21.59 3.23
CA GLU A 155 3.87 -22.04 2.72
C GLU A 155 2.87 -20.89 2.82
N GLU A 156 2.10 -20.68 1.76
CA GLU A 156 1.06 -19.65 1.69
C GLU A 156 -0.24 -20.29 1.20
N TRP A 157 -1.36 -19.97 1.87
CA TRP A 157 -2.70 -20.39 1.45
C TRP A 157 -3.57 -19.18 1.15
N ARG A 158 -4.01 -19.06 -0.10
CA ARG A 158 -4.82 -17.96 -0.60
C ARG A 158 -6.21 -18.45 -0.98
N SER A 159 -7.25 -17.70 -0.60
CA SER A 159 -8.59 -17.97 -1.11
C SER A 159 -8.75 -17.34 -2.50
N PRO A 160 -9.06 -18.12 -3.56
CA PRO A 160 -9.29 -17.54 -4.89
C PRO A 160 -10.55 -16.68 -4.92
N ASN A 161 -11.58 -17.04 -4.13
CA ASN A 161 -12.87 -16.34 -4.11
C ASN A 161 -12.80 -15.00 -3.39
N LEU A 162 -12.04 -14.93 -2.29
CA LEU A 162 -11.90 -13.70 -1.50
C LEU A 162 -10.64 -12.91 -1.89
N GLN A 163 -9.74 -13.51 -2.68
CA GLN A 163 -8.43 -12.99 -3.08
C GLN A 163 -7.49 -12.61 -1.92
N VAL A 164 -7.78 -13.09 -0.70
CA VAL A 164 -6.99 -12.83 0.52
C VAL A 164 -6.11 -14.02 0.91
N LEU A 165 -4.99 -13.71 1.56
CA LEU A 165 -4.08 -14.67 2.16
C LEU A 165 -4.67 -15.12 3.50
N LEU A 166 -5.03 -16.40 3.62
CA LEU A 166 -5.65 -16.95 4.82
C LEU A 166 -4.63 -17.46 5.83
N MET A 167 -3.52 -18.00 5.34
CA MET A 167 -2.49 -18.56 6.21
C MET A 167 -1.12 -18.44 5.57
N THR A 168 -0.12 -18.16 6.39
CA THR A 168 1.29 -18.39 6.04
C THR A 168 1.94 -19.25 7.11
N ARG A 169 2.91 -20.06 6.68
CA ARG A 169 3.79 -20.81 7.56
C ARG A 169 5.20 -20.66 7.03
N HIS A 170 6.14 -20.32 7.90
CA HIS A 170 7.53 -20.14 7.54
C HIS A 170 8.40 -20.86 8.56
N THR A 171 9.23 -21.77 8.07
CA THR A 171 10.15 -22.56 8.88
C THR A 171 11.56 -22.36 8.36
N ASP A 172 12.42 -21.80 9.21
CA ASP A 172 13.84 -21.62 8.96
C ASP A 172 14.61 -22.16 10.17
N PRO A 173 15.46 -23.19 10.02
CA PRO A 173 16.24 -23.76 11.13
C PRO A 173 17.09 -22.75 11.90
N ARG A 174 17.38 -21.57 11.34
CA ARG A 174 18.19 -20.52 11.97
C ARG A 174 17.38 -19.58 12.86
N THR A 175 16.11 -19.35 12.53
CA THR A 175 15.25 -18.36 13.20
C THR A 175 14.00 -18.97 13.84
N GLY A 176 13.73 -20.24 13.57
CA GLY A 176 12.59 -20.99 14.08
C GLY A 176 11.40 -21.04 13.13
N GLU A 177 10.21 -21.15 13.69
CA GLU A 177 8.95 -21.21 12.96
C GLU A 177 8.10 -19.97 13.23
N SER A 178 7.48 -19.44 12.19
CA SER A 178 6.49 -18.37 12.28
C SER A 178 5.27 -18.73 11.45
N SER A 179 4.09 -18.47 11.98
CA SER A 179 2.83 -18.72 11.28
C SER A 179 1.86 -17.58 11.48
N TYR A 180 1.17 -17.21 10.41
CA TYR A 180 0.05 -16.29 10.43
C TYR A 180 -1.19 -17.02 9.97
N LYS A 181 -2.31 -16.87 10.66
CA LYS A 181 -3.59 -17.47 10.26
C LYS A 181 -4.72 -16.47 10.52
N LEU A 182 -5.54 -16.22 9.50
CA LEU A 182 -6.80 -15.52 9.64
C LEU A 182 -7.82 -16.42 10.36
N THR A 183 -8.48 -15.87 11.37
CA THR A 183 -9.53 -16.52 12.14
C THR A 183 -10.81 -15.68 12.11
N GLY A 184 -11.96 -16.30 12.42
CA GLY A 184 -13.22 -15.56 12.56
C GLY A 184 -13.72 -14.95 11.25
N ILE A 185 -13.53 -15.66 10.13
CA ILE A 185 -13.93 -15.16 8.81
C ILE A 185 -15.47 -15.19 8.70
N VAL A 186 -16.08 -14.01 8.65
CA VAL A 186 -17.50 -13.83 8.37
C VAL A 186 -17.66 -13.32 6.94
N ARG A 187 -18.54 -13.97 6.16
CA ARG A 187 -18.77 -13.66 4.74
C ARG A 187 -20.08 -12.90 4.48
N ALA A 188 -20.84 -12.60 5.54
CA ALA A 188 -22.02 -11.77 5.45
C ALA A 188 -21.61 -10.31 5.21
N GLU A 189 -22.48 -9.54 4.57
CA GLU A 189 -22.28 -8.10 4.40
C GLU A 189 -22.18 -7.44 5.78
N PRO A 190 -21.07 -6.75 6.10
CA PRO A 190 -20.95 -6.03 7.36
C PRO A 190 -21.90 -4.83 7.40
N ASP A 191 -22.22 -4.36 8.61
CA ASP A 191 -23.03 -3.14 8.76
C ASP A 191 -22.31 -1.92 8.16
N HIS A 192 -23.06 -1.10 7.42
CA HIS A 192 -22.57 0.13 6.79
C HIS A 192 -21.92 1.09 7.82
N SER A 193 -22.46 1.14 9.04
CA SER A 193 -21.97 2.04 10.09
C SER A 193 -20.52 1.77 10.50
N LEU A 194 -19.99 0.57 10.22
CA LEU A 194 -18.57 0.25 10.47
C LEU A 194 -17.63 1.08 9.60
N PHE A 195 -18.10 1.50 8.43
CA PHE A 195 -17.33 2.27 7.45
C PHE A 195 -17.60 3.78 7.54
N GLU A 196 -18.27 4.22 8.61
CA GLU A 196 -18.49 5.63 8.90
C GLU A 196 -17.67 6.08 10.11
N VAL A 197 -17.42 7.38 10.19
CA VAL A 197 -16.84 7.99 11.38
C VAL A 197 -17.92 8.02 12.47
N PRO A 198 -17.70 7.41 13.65
CA PRO A 198 -18.69 7.43 14.71
C PRO A 198 -19.01 8.85 15.19
N PRO A 199 -20.22 9.08 15.74
CA PRO A 199 -20.57 10.36 16.34
C PRO A 199 -19.63 10.69 17.50
N GLY A 200 -19.32 11.98 17.68
CA GLY A 200 -18.42 12.48 18.74
C GLY A 200 -16.95 12.66 18.32
N TYR A 201 -16.57 12.20 17.13
CA TYR A 201 -15.25 12.49 16.59
C TYR A 201 -15.13 13.91 16.04
N THR A 202 -14.05 14.60 16.38
CA THR A 202 -13.68 15.88 15.77
C THR A 202 -12.99 15.62 14.44
N LEU A 203 -13.65 15.95 13.34
CA LEU A 203 -13.11 15.78 12.00
C LEU A 203 -12.07 16.86 11.68
N ARG A 204 -10.87 16.44 11.26
CA ARG A 204 -9.78 17.31 10.80
C ARG A 204 -9.37 16.91 9.39
N ASP A 205 -9.07 17.87 8.53
CA ASP A 205 -8.49 17.59 7.22
C ASP A 205 -6.97 17.36 7.37
N SER A 206 -6.49 16.21 6.91
CA SER A 206 -5.08 15.84 6.93
C SER A 206 -4.24 16.57 5.87
N GLY A 207 -4.87 17.24 4.90
CA GLY A 207 -4.18 18.06 3.90
C GLY A 207 -3.24 19.11 4.50
N ILE A 208 -3.48 19.49 5.77
CA ILE A 208 -2.73 20.50 6.51
C ILE A 208 -1.38 19.97 7.04
N ARG A 209 -1.23 18.65 7.25
CA ARG A 209 0.01 18.07 7.84
C ARG A 209 1.19 18.03 6.86
N ARG A 210 0.95 18.09 5.54
CA ARG A 210 2.02 18.21 4.53
C ARG A 210 2.66 19.60 4.49
N GLU A 211 1.95 20.66 4.91
CA GLU A 211 2.51 22.01 4.95
C GLU A 211 3.25 22.32 6.24
N GLU A 212 2.76 21.82 7.39
CA GLU A 212 3.39 22.13 8.69
C GLU A 212 4.72 21.39 8.90
N ALA A 213 4.87 20.18 8.35
CA ALA A 213 6.14 19.45 8.40
C ALA A 213 7.22 20.08 7.50
N ARG A 214 6.85 20.74 6.41
CA ARG A 214 7.79 21.46 5.52
C ARG A 214 8.25 22.82 6.05
N LYS A 215 7.61 23.35 7.09
CA LYS A 215 8.02 24.62 7.74
C LYS A 215 8.96 24.41 8.93
N ARG A 216 9.35 23.17 9.23
CA ARG A 216 10.22 22.83 10.37
C ARG A 216 11.57 22.22 9.95
N GLU A 217 11.91 22.30 8.67
CA GLU A 217 13.22 21.90 8.12
C GLU A 217 13.89 23.12 7.48
#